data_AF-A0AAU3E0Y3-F1
#
_entry.id   AF-A0AAU3E0Y3-F1
#
_cell.length_a   1.000
_cell.length_b   1.000
_cell.length_c   1.000
_cell.angle_alpha   90.00
_cell.angle_beta   90.00
_cell.angle_gamma   90.00
#
_symmetry.space_group_name_H-M   'P 1'
#
loop_
_entity.id
_entity.type
_entity.pdbx_description
1 polymer ?
#
loop_
_entity_poly.entity_id
_entity_poly.type
_entity_poly.pdbx_seq_one_letter_code
_entity_poly.pdbx_strand_id
1 'polypeptide(L)'
;MSNTEPNPAIGLTTISRTVASLAAGVVHTLERAVVGDGRVRTARGNAWEAVCADRARADQRAELDRLVAELVATRAAARERQPVG
;
A
#
# COMPACT_ATOMS: atom_id res chain seq x y z
N MET A 1 20.12 -49.10 43.18
CA MET A 1 19.88 -47.64 43.28
C MET A 1 19.22 -47.22 41.99
N SER A 2 17.94 -46.83 42.04
CA SER A 2 17.13 -46.60 40.84
C SER A 2 17.46 -45.24 40.21
N ASN A 3 17.82 -45.26 38.93
CA ASN A 3 17.90 -44.07 38.09
C ASN A 3 16.47 -43.62 37.76
N THR A 4 16.01 -42.55 38.40
CA THR A 4 14.76 -41.88 38.02
C THR A 4 15.13 -40.72 37.10
N GLU A 5 14.89 -40.90 35.80
CA GLU A 5 15.04 -39.83 34.82
C GLU A 5 14.08 -38.66 35.12
N PRO A 6 14.46 -37.42 34.77
CA PRO A 6 13.59 -36.27 34.93
C PRO A 6 12.36 -36.38 34.01
N ASN A 7 11.19 -36.48 34.63
CA ASN A 7 9.88 -36.37 33.99
C ASN A 7 9.82 -35.12 33.09
N PRO A 8 9.50 -35.22 31.78
CA PRO A 8 9.35 -34.06 30.92
C PRO A 8 8.06 -33.36 31.31
N ALA A 9 8.17 -32.40 32.24
CA ALA A 9 7.10 -31.47 32.53
C ALA A 9 6.80 -30.70 31.24
N ILE A 10 5.81 -31.16 30.48
CA ILE A 10 5.07 -30.36 29.51
C ILE A 10 4.40 -29.27 30.35
N GLY A 11 5.17 -28.24 30.64
CA GLY A 11 4.81 -27.19 31.58
C GLY A 11 3.61 -26.43 31.04
N LEU A 12 2.69 -26.09 31.93
CA LEU A 12 1.52 -25.26 31.64
C LEU A 12 1.88 -24.03 30.78
N THR A 13 3.09 -23.48 30.92
CA THR A 13 3.62 -22.37 30.11
C THR A 13 3.76 -22.69 28.62
N THR A 14 4.15 -23.92 28.25
CA THR A 14 4.20 -24.37 26.86
C THR A 14 2.79 -24.52 26.30
N ILE A 15 1.88 -25.12 27.06
CA ILE A 15 0.46 -25.25 26.68
C ILE A 15 -0.18 -23.87 26.51
N SER A 16 0.05 -22.94 27.46
CA SER A 16 -0.44 -21.56 27.38
C SER A 16 0.11 -20.82 26.17
N ARG A 17 1.38 -21.02 25.80
CA ARG A 17 1.96 -20.41 24.59
C ARG A 17 1.30 -20.95 23.32
N THR A 18 1.03 -22.26 23.26
CA THR A 18 0.34 -22.88 22.12
C THR A 18 -1.09 -22.35 22.01
N VAL A 19 -1.82 -22.28 23.12
CA VAL A 19 -3.20 -21.73 23.15
C VAL A 19 -3.20 -20.25 22.74
N ALA A 20 -2.26 -19.44 23.25
CA ALA A 20 -2.13 -18.04 22.88
C ALA A 20 -1.83 -17.86 21.37
N SER A 21 -0.94 -18.69 20.82
CA SER A 21 -0.61 -18.67 19.38
C SER A 21 -1.80 -19.06 18.52
N LEU A 22 -2.59 -20.05 18.95
CA LEU A 22 -3.82 -20.46 18.25
C LEU A 22 -4.88 -19.37 18.31
N ALA A 23 -5.09 -18.77 19.49
CA ALA A 23 -6.02 -17.66 19.67
C ALA A 23 -5.66 -16.45 18.78
N ALA A 24 -4.37 -16.12 18.67
CA ALA A 24 -3.90 -15.05 17.79
C ALA A 24 -4.27 -15.30 16.31
N GLY A 25 -4.14 -16.55 15.84
CA GLY A 25 -4.55 -16.92 14.47
C GLY A 25 -6.06 -16.79 14.23
N VAL A 26 -6.88 -17.13 15.24
CA VAL A 26 -8.34 -16.97 15.18
C VAL A 26 -8.73 -15.49 15.16
N VAL A 27 -8.14 -14.66 16.02
CA VAL A 27 -8.38 -13.21 16.05
C VAL A 27 -8.02 -12.58 14.70
N HIS A 28 -6.86 -12.93 14.14
CA HIS A 28 -6.43 -12.40 12.85
C HIS A 28 -7.38 -12.78 11.71
N THR A 29 -7.90 -14.01 11.73
CA THR A 29 -8.86 -14.49 10.73
C THR A 29 -10.20 -13.77 10.87
N LEU A 30 -10.66 -13.54 12.10
CA LEU A 30 -11.87 -12.78 12.39
C LEU A 30 -11.75 -11.30 11.99
N GLU A 31 -10.62 -10.67 12.28
CA GLU A 31 -10.34 -9.30 11.83
C GLU A 31 -10.47 -9.19 10.31
N ARG A 32 -9.88 -10.12 9.55
CA ARG A 32 -10.02 -10.13 8.08
C ARG A 32 -11.45 -10.36 7.62
N ALA A 33 -12.18 -11.28 8.26
CA ALA A 33 -13.56 -11.59 7.91
C ALA A 33 -14.52 -10.41 8.20
N VAL A 34 -14.31 -9.69 9.30
CA VAL A 34 -15.18 -8.59 9.76
C VAL A 34 -14.84 -7.26 9.08
N VAL A 35 -13.55 -6.94 8.96
CA VAL A 35 -13.10 -5.68 8.33
C VAL A 35 -13.19 -5.78 6.81
N GLY A 36 -13.00 -6.98 6.25
CA GLY A 36 -12.96 -7.25 4.83
C GLY A 36 -11.58 -6.96 4.23
N ASP A 37 -11.17 -7.78 3.25
CA ASP A 37 -9.83 -7.71 2.66
C ASP A 37 -9.48 -6.35 2.02
N GLY A 38 -10.49 -5.58 1.61
CA GLY A 38 -10.31 -4.23 1.07
C GLY A 38 -10.08 -3.13 2.12
N ARG A 39 -10.28 -3.43 3.43
CA ARG A 39 -10.11 -2.47 4.53
C ARG A 39 -8.88 -2.77 5.41
N VAL A 40 -8.16 -3.87 5.16
CA VAL A 40 -6.87 -4.16 5.79
C VAL A 40 -5.76 -3.51 4.96
N ARG A 41 -5.04 -2.54 5.52
CA ARG A 41 -3.90 -1.90 4.84
C ARG A 41 -2.77 -2.91 4.65
N THR A 42 -2.66 -3.47 3.47
CA THR A 42 -1.55 -4.34 3.08
C THR A 42 -0.45 -3.52 2.39
N ALA A 43 0.81 -3.96 2.48
CA ALA A 43 1.91 -3.31 1.75
C ALA A 43 1.63 -3.25 0.24
N ARG A 44 1.03 -4.30 -0.33
CA ARG A 44 0.58 -4.35 -1.73
C ARG A 44 -0.51 -3.32 -2.03
N GLY A 45 -1.49 -3.16 -1.15
CA GLY A 45 -2.56 -2.17 -1.30
C GLY A 45 -2.02 -0.74 -1.28
N ASN A 46 -1.16 -0.42 -0.32
CA ASN A 46 -0.52 0.89 -0.22
C ASN A 46 0.33 1.23 -1.46
N ALA A 47 1.08 0.25 -1.97
CA ALA A 47 1.87 0.42 -3.19
C ALA A 47 0.98 0.69 -4.41
N TRP A 48 -0.16 0.00 -4.51
CA TRP A 48 -1.10 0.24 -5.60
C TRP A 48 -1.76 1.61 -5.53
N GLU A 49 -2.15 2.07 -4.33
CA GLU A 49 -2.68 3.42 -4.14
C GLU A 49 -1.67 4.50 -4.55
N ALA A 50 -0.39 4.31 -4.19
CA ALA A 50 0.68 5.23 -4.60
C ALA A 50 0.82 5.30 -6.13
N VAL A 51 0.82 4.14 -6.80
CA VAL A 51 0.88 4.08 -8.27
C VAL A 51 -0.33 4.78 -8.91
N CYS A 52 -1.53 4.58 -8.38
CA CYS A 52 -2.73 5.27 -8.86
C CYS A 52 -2.61 6.78 -8.71
N ALA A 53 -2.09 7.25 -7.56
CA ALA A 53 -1.85 8.68 -7.35
C ALA A 53 -0.79 9.24 -8.30
N ASP A 54 0.27 8.49 -8.60
CA ASP A 54 1.30 8.90 -9.55
C ASP A 54 0.78 8.98 -10.98
N ARG A 55 -0.04 8.02 -11.40
CA ARG A 55 -0.72 8.06 -12.70
C ARG A 55 -1.62 9.30 -12.81
N ALA A 56 -2.44 9.57 -11.79
CA ALA A 56 -3.30 10.76 -11.79
C ALA A 56 -2.50 12.06 -11.88
N ARG A 57 -1.35 12.16 -11.20
CA ARG A 57 -0.44 13.32 -11.33
C ARG A 57 0.19 13.41 -12.72
N ALA A 58 0.53 12.28 -13.33
CA ALA A 58 1.08 12.25 -14.68
C ALA A 58 0.05 12.74 -15.71
N ASP A 59 -1.20 12.30 -15.59
CA ASP A 59 -2.30 12.73 -16.46
C ASP A 59 -2.54 14.25 -16.34
N GLN A 60 -2.55 14.77 -15.11
CA GLN A 60 -2.68 16.22 -14.86
C GLN A 60 -1.53 17.02 -15.47
N ARG A 61 -0.29 16.52 -15.39
CA ARG A 61 0.88 17.15 -16.01
C ARG A 61 0.80 17.15 -17.53
N ALA A 62 0.38 16.01 -18.12
CA ALA A 62 0.21 15.91 -19.56
C ALA A 62 -0.81 16.91 -20.10
N GLU A 63 -1.91 17.13 -19.37
CA GLU A 63 -2.91 18.13 -19.74
C GLU A 63 -2.36 19.56 -19.62
N LEU A 64 -1.62 19.86 -18.55
CA LEU A 64 -0.96 21.16 -18.40
C LEU A 64 0.05 21.41 -19.54
N ASP A 65 0.88 20.43 -19.85
CA ASP A 65 1.88 20.51 -20.91
C ASP A 65 1.23 20.77 -22.27
N ARG A 66 0.07 20.14 -22.52
CA ARG A 66 -0.75 20.40 -23.71
C ARG A 66 -1.21 21.85 -23.77
N LEU A 67 -1.82 22.37 -22.70
CA LEU A 67 -2.32 23.75 -22.65
C LEU A 67 -1.17 24.77 -22.80
N VAL A 68 -0.02 24.50 -22.19
CA VAL A 68 1.18 25.33 -22.33
C VAL A 68 1.69 25.31 -23.78
N ALA A 69 1.73 24.15 -24.43
CA ALA A 69 2.13 24.04 -25.83
C ALA A 69 1.19 24.84 -26.75
N GLU A 70 -0.13 24.75 -26.54
CA GLU A 70 -1.12 25.53 -27.30
C GLU A 70 -0.94 27.05 -27.10
N LEU A 71 -0.67 27.50 -25.86
CA LEU A 71 -0.40 28.90 -25.56
C LEU A 71 0.88 29.40 -26.23
N VAL A 72 1.97 28.62 -26.16
CA VAL A 72 3.26 28.95 -26.78
C VAL A 72 3.11 29.03 -28.30
N ALA A 73 2.43 28.08 -28.93
CA ALA A 73 2.17 28.10 -30.36
C ALA A 73 1.36 29.35 -30.78
N THR A 74 0.33 29.70 -30.01
CA THR A 74 -0.48 30.91 -30.26
C THR A 74 0.38 32.17 -30.16
N ARG A 75 1.25 32.26 -29.15
CA ARG A 75 2.17 33.40 -28.98
C ARG A 75 3.19 33.49 -30.10
N ALA A 76 3.73 32.36 -30.57
CA ALA A 76 4.66 32.32 -31.70
C ALA A 76 3.99 32.84 -32.98
N ALA A 77 2.80 32.33 -33.30
CA ALA A 77 2.04 32.77 -34.47
C ALA A 77 1.66 34.27 -34.42
N ALA A 78 1.36 34.81 -33.24
CA ALA A 78 1.11 36.25 -33.07
C ALA A 78 2.36 37.09 -33.34
N ARG A 79 3.55 36.61 -32.93
CA ARG A 79 4.82 37.30 -33.15
C ARG A 79 5.24 37.28 -34.62
N GLU A 80 5.00 36.19 -35.34
CA GLU A 80 5.27 36.10 -36.78
C GLU A 80 4.42 37.07 -37.61
N ARG A 81 3.20 37.36 -37.15
CA ARG A 81 2.28 38.30 -37.82
C ARG A 81 2.60 39.77 -37.57
N GLN A 82 3.52 40.09 -36.66
CA GLN A 82 3.88 41.48 -36.36
C GLN A 82 4.98 41.92 -37.34
N PRO A 83 4.68 42.77 -38.34
CA PRO A 83 5.70 43.24 -39.27
C PRO A 83 6.67 44.12 -38.49
N VAL A 84 7.95 43.80 -38.58
CA VAL A 84 9.03 44.72 -38.19
C VAL A 84 8.98 45.89 -39.16
N GLY A 85 8.40 47.01 -38.70
CA GLY A 85 8.51 48.31 -39.33
C GLY A 85 9.76 49.05 -38.88
#